data_AF-A0A832HQW0-F1
#
_entry.id   AF-A0A832HQW0-F1
#
_cell.length_a   1.000
_cell.length_b   1.000
_cell.length_c   1.000
_cell.angle_alpha   90.00
_cell.angle_beta   90.00
_cell.angle_gamma   90.00
#
_symmetry.space_group_name_H-M   'P 1'
#
loop_
_entity.id
_entity.type
_entity.pdbx_description
1 polymer ?
#
loop_
_entity_poly.entity_id
_entity_poly.type
_entity_poly.pdbx_seq_one_letter_code
_entity_poly.pdbx_strand_id
1 'polypeptide(L)'
;MKKWFPLVLIVALSAWVLSSLRYPTPKHGLDWVGFGQLPVLMNGRLQPLDSVAMNSLLQIRTRRTVRTEDGSTLSATEWMLEAMTRPETADTRKIFRIDNNEVLSLLKLPDNEKYFSFNQLSNYVDEIQQQAQRINGIEAPRRTPFERHVMRLYNAMFLYIRLKNSLMPEGTTNYTALIDEYKKAIPSGMEAFHAQEQGKNANQSALNKLSGFVQSFSQLERMAMPLIVPPTDPVKNPNGWLNAGTALLEAVRAR
;
A
#
# COMPACT_ATOMS: atom_id res chain seq x y z
N MET A 1 -10.40 40.13 -40.71
CA MET A 1 -9.97 38.84 -40.11
C MET A 1 -9.43 38.94 -38.68
N LYS A 2 -9.03 40.11 -38.14
CA LYS A 2 -8.48 40.26 -36.77
C LYS A 2 -9.48 40.27 -35.59
N LYS A 3 -10.79 40.50 -35.83
CA LYS A 3 -11.80 40.64 -34.75
C LYS A 3 -12.31 39.31 -34.18
N TRP A 4 -12.19 38.21 -34.92
CA TRP A 4 -12.68 36.89 -34.48
C TRP A 4 -11.60 36.03 -33.82
N PHE A 5 -10.32 36.37 -34.06
CA PHE A 5 -9.18 35.73 -33.44
C PHE A 5 -9.25 35.68 -31.90
N PRO A 6 -9.58 36.77 -31.15
CA PRO A 6 -9.68 36.68 -29.70
C PRO A 6 -10.83 35.78 -29.23
N LEU A 7 -11.95 35.75 -29.95
CA LEU A 7 -13.10 34.91 -29.63
C LEU A 7 -12.81 33.42 -29.84
N VAL A 8 -12.16 33.07 -30.95
CA VAL A 8 -11.71 31.70 -31.22
C VAL A 8 -10.72 31.24 -30.16
N LEU A 9 -9.81 32.12 -29.73
CA LEU A 9 -8.80 31.80 -28.73
C LEU A 9 -9.41 31.60 -27.34
N ILE A 10 -10.42 32.41 -26.96
CA ILE A 10 -11.20 32.21 -25.73
C ILE A 10 -11.95 30.88 -25.78
N VAL A 11 -12.62 30.56 -26.89
CA VAL A 11 -13.36 29.30 -27.03
C VAL A 11 -12.41 28.10 -26.98
N ALA A 12 -11.24 28.18 -27.62
CA ALA A 12 -10.24 27.13 -27.60
C ALA A 12 -9.66 26.92 -26.19
N LEU A 13 -9.30 27.99 -25.47
CA LEU A 13 -8.84 27.91 -24.08
C LEU A 13 -9.94 27.40 -23.15
N SER A 14 -11.18 27.85 -23.33
CA SER A 14 -12.33 27.40 -22.53
C SER A 14 -12.63 25.92 -22.78
N ALA A 15 -12.59 25.47 -24.04
CA ALA A 15 -12.73 24.06 -24.39
C ALA A 15 -11.56 23.23 -23.84
N TRP A 16 -10.34 23.78 -23.82
CA TRP A 16 -9.18 23.13 -23.23
C TRP A 16 -9.35 22.97 -21.71
N VAL A 17 -9.76 24.03 -21.00
CA VAL A 17 -10.08 23.97 -19.55
C VAL A 17 -11.26 23.04 -19.26
N LEU A 18 -12.33 23.09 -20.05
CA LEU A 18 -13.48 22.19 -19.88
C LEU A 18 -13.11 20.72 -20.18
N SER A 19 -12.18 20.47 -21.09
CA SER A 19 -11.70 19.11 -21.38
C SER A 19 -10.79 18.56 -20.27
N SER A 20 -10.07 19.42 -19.54
CA SER A 20 -9.26 18.99 -18.38
C SER A 20 -10.10 18.69 -17.13
N LEU A 21 -11.37 19.13 -17.08
CA LEU A 21 -12.34 18.79 -16.02
C LEU A 21 -12.97 17.39 -16.21
N ARG A 22 -12.72 16.72 -17.33
CA ARG A 22 -13.25 15.36 -17.55
C ARG A 22 -12.42 14.38 -16.73
N TYR A 23 -13.05 13.79 -15.70
CA TYR A 23 -12.48 12.65 -15.01
C TYR A 23 -12.20 11.52 -16.01
N PRO A 24 -11.01 10.91 -15.99
CA PRO A 24 -10.72 9.76 -16.82
C PRO A 24 -11.77 8.69 -16.56
N THR A 25 -12.34 8.08 -17.60
CA THR A 25 -13.20 6.91 -17.43
C THR A 25 -12.37 5.66 -17.70
N PRO A 26 -12.30 4.69 -16.76
CA PRO A 26 -11.59 3.45 -17.00
C PRO A 26 -12.32 2.70 -18.12
N LYS A 27 -11.64 2.52 -19.27
CA LYS A 27 -12.24 1.88 -20.44
C LYS A 27 -12.23 0.35 -20.32
N HIS A 28 -11.28 -0.24 -19.58
CA HIS A 28 -11.16 -1.66 -19.27
C HIS A 28 -10.34 -1.87 -17.97
N GLY A 29 -10.66 -2.89 -17.17
CA GLY A 29 -9.92 -3.23 -15.94
C GLY A 29 -10.65 -2.85 -14.64
N LEU A 30 -9.92 -2.83 -13.53
CA LEU A 30 -10.47 -2.42 -12.22
C LEU A 30 -10.81 -0.91 -12.25
N ASP A 31 -11.92 -0.53 -11.61
CA ASP A 31 -12.32 0.88 -11.48
C ASP A 31 -11.42 1.61 -10.47
N TRP A 32 -10.27 2.06 -10.97
CA TRP A 32 -9.30 2.81 -10.18
C TRP A 32 -9.82 4.21 -9.82
N VAL A 33 -10.79 4.76 -10.56
CA VAL A 33 -11.36 6.09 -10.28
C VAL A 33 -12.26 6.00 -9.05
N GLY A 34 -13.19 5.03 -9.03
CA GLY A 34 -14.02 4.74 -7.86
C GLY A 34 -13.15 4.36 -6.65
N PHE A 35 -12.13 3.54 -6.85
CA PHE A 35 -11.16 3.19 -5.81
C PHE A 35 -10.46 4.43 -5.21
N GLY A 36 -10.03 5.38 -6.05
CA GLY A 36 -9.37 6.61 -5.60
C GLY A 36 -10.26 7.53 -4.77
N GLN A 37 -11.58 7.46 -4.95
CA GLN A 37 -12.56 8.27 -4.21
C GLN A 37 -12.87 7.71 -2.82
N LEU A 38 -12.48 6.47 -2.52
CA LEU A 38 -12.76 5.84 -1.24
C LEU A 38 -12.11 6.67 -0.10
N PRO A 39 -12.89 7.08 0.92
CA PRO A 39 -12.36 7.81 2.05
C PRO A 39 -11.56 6.87 2.95
N VAL A 40 -10.39 7.33 3.37
CA VAL A 40 -9.49 6.58 4.26
C VAL A 40 -8.85 7.50 5.29
N LEU A 41 -8.52 6.97 6.47
CA LEU A 41 -7.81 7.72 7.50
C LEU A 41 -6.31 7.43 7.42
N MET A 42 -5.51 8.48 7.20
CA MET A 42 -4.05 8.40 7.15
C MET A 42 -3.46 9.59 7.90
N ASN A 43 -2.49 9.35 8.79
CA ASN A 43 -1.87 10.39 9.62
C ASN A 43 -2.90 11.26 10.39
N GLY A 44 -3.99 10.63 10.86
CA GLY A 44 -5.06 11.32 11.59
C GLY A 44 -6.01 12.17 10.74
N ARG A 45 -5.87 12.16 9.40
CA ARG A 45 -6.74 12.91 8.49
C ARG A 45 -7.52 11.98 7.59
N LEU A 46 -8.83 12.23 7.48
CA LEU A 46 -9.68 11.62 6.47
C LEU A 46 -9.37 12.26 5.10
N GLN A 47 -9.00 11.44 4.12
CA GLN A 47 -8.72 11.90 2.76
C GLN A 47 -9.06 10.82 1.74
N PRO A 48 -9.24 11.17 0.46
CA PRO A 48 -9.40 10.18 -0.59
C PRO A 48 -8.16 9.30 -0.74
N LEU A 49 -8.36 8.04 -1.12
CA LEU A 49 -7.28 7.11 -1.39
C LEU A 49 -6.35 7.58 -2.52
N ASP A 50 -6.88 8.34 -3.48
CA ASP A 50 -6.10 9.00 -4.54
C ASP A 50 -5.00 9.92 -3.95
N SER A 51 -5.33 10.69 -2.90
CA SER A 51 -4.35 11.53 -2.21
C SER A 51 -3.28 10.70 -1.50
N VAL A 52 -3.65 9.56 -0.91
CA VAL A 52 -2.70 8.63 -0.30
C VAL A 52 -1.76 8.06 -1.37
N ALA A 53 -2.30 7.63 -2.50
CA ALA A 53 -1.54 7.06 -3.60
C ALA A 53 -0.54 8.08 -4.18
N MET A 54 -0.99 9.30 -4.48
CA MET A 54 -0.14 10.37 -5.02
C MET A 54 0.99 10.75 -4.08
N ASN A 55 0.72 10.90 -2.78
CA ASN A 55 1.73 11.27 -1.79
C ASN A 55 2.74 10.13 -1.58
N SER A 56 2.24 8.89 -1.53
CA SER A 56 3.10 7.72 -1.37
C SER A 56 4.05 7.51 -2.54
N LEU A 57 3.52 7.60 -3.77
CA LEU A 57 4.34 7.45 -4.96
C LEU A 57 5.32 8.62 -5.13
N LEU A 58 4.95 9.84 -4.71
CA LEU A 58 5.88 10.96 -4.65
C LEU A 58 7.04 10.69 -3.68
N GLN A 59 6.78 10.10 -2.52
CA GLN A 59 7.81 9.73 -1.55
C GLN A 59 8.73 8.62 -2.07
N ILE A 60 8.19 7.62 -2.77
CA ILE A 60 8.95 6.47 -3.28
C ILE A 60 9.73 6.83 -4.55
N ARG A 61 9.06 7.50 -5.50
CA ARG A 61 9.52 7.67 -6.89
C ARG A 61 9.86 9.11 -7.25
N THR A 62 9.52 10.11 -6.42
CA THR A 62 9.61 11.55 -6.76
C THR A 62 8.74 11.99 -7.94
N ARG A 63 7.82 11.12 -8.39
CA ARG A 63 6.89 11.35 -9.51
C ARG A 63 5.54 10.71 -9.17
N ARG A 64 4.46 11.20 -9.76
CA ARG A 64 3.08 10.73 -9.51
C ARG A 64 2.58 9.69 -10.52
N THR A 65 3.47 9.20 -11.38
CA THR A 65 3.14 8.21 -12.40
C THR A 65 4.20 7.13 -12.45
N VAL A 66 3.83 5.94 -12.93
CA VAL A 66 4.74 4.80 -13.13
C VAL A 66 4.73 4.45 -14.61
N ARG A 67 5.92 4.32 -15.21
CA ARG A 67 6.06 3.79 -16.56
C ARG A 67 6.13 2.27 -16.47
N THR A 68 5.36 1.61 -17.31
CA THR A 68 5.32 0.16 -17.47
C THR A 68 6.22 -0.27 -18.61
N GLU A 69 6.51 -1.57 -18.69
CA GLU A 69 7.40 -2.14 -19.71
C GLU A 69 6.81 -2.05 -21.13
N ASP A 70 5.47 -2.08 -21.24
CA ASP A 70 4.72 -1.91 -22.50
C ASP A 70 4.68 -0.44 -22.99
N GLY A 71 5.32 0.49 -22.26
CA GLY A 71 5.35 1.92 -22.60
C GLY A 71 4.12 2.70 -22.14
N SER A 72 3.12 2.06 -21.53
CA SER A 72 2.00 2.75 -20.92
C SER A 72 2.42 3.46 -19.61
N THR A 73 1.50 4.25 -19.05
CA THR A 73 1.75 5.03 -17.83
C THR A 73 0.59 4.86 -16.88
N LEU A 74 0.88 4.33 -15.69
CA LEU A 74 -0.08 4.23 -14.60
C LEU A 74 -0.09 5.53 -13.82
N SER A 75 -1.28 6.00 -13.47
CA SER A 75 -1.48 6.97 -12.39
C SER A 75 -1.04 6.38 -11.05
N ALA A 76 -0.85 7.24 -10.05
CA ALA A 76 -0.53 6.79 -8.69
C ALA A 76 -1.60 5.84 -8.13
N THR A 77 -2.87 6.12 -8.42
CA THR A 77 -4.02 5.34 -7.92
C THR A 77 -4.13 3.98 -8.60
N GLU A 78 -3.92 3.91 -9.92
CA GLU A 78 -3.79 2.64 -10.63
C GLU A 78 -2.64 1.80 -10.08
N TRP A 79 -1.48 2.42 -9.85
CA TRP A 79 -0.33 1.74 -9.27
C TRP A 79 -0.60 1.24 -7.83
N MET A 80 -1.25 2.04 -6.99
CA MET A 80 -1.56 1.63 -5.61
C MET A 80 -2.57 0.48 -5.60
N LEU A 81 -3.59 0.53 -6.48
CA LEU A 81 -4.53 -0.57 -6.65
C LEU A 81 -3.82 -1.85 -7.11
N GLU A 82 -2.90 -1.74 -8.07
CA GLU A 82 -2.06 -2.86 -8.49
C GLU A 82 -1.22 -3.39 -7.32
N ALA A 83 -0.55 -2.53 -6.56
CA ALA A 83 0.23 -2.95 -5.40
C ALA A 83 -0.61 -3.70 -4.35
N MET A 84 -1.86 -3.29 -4.13
CA MET A 84 -2.76 -3.91 -3.13
C MET A 84 -3.46 -5.18 -3.63
N THR A 85 -3.54 -5.41 -4.95
CA THR A 85 -4.31 -6.52 -5.52
C THR A 85 -3.48 -7.52 -6.32
N ARG A 86 -2.32 -7.09 -6.81
CA ARG A 86 -1.38 -7.83 -7.66
C ARG A 86 0.07 -7.47 -7.28
N PRO A 87 0.47 -7.71 -6.02
CA PRO A 87 1.79 -7.31 -5.53
C PRO A 87 2.92 -7.88 -6.37
N GLU A 88 2.79 -9.10 -6.89
CA GLU A 88 3.77 -9.73 -7.78
C GLU A 88 4.01 -8.94 -9.07
N THR A 89 2.95 -8.33 -9.61
CA THR A 89 3.05 -7.43 -10.75
C THR A 89 3.69 -6.10 -10.33
N ALA A 90 3.23 -5.52 -9.22
CA ALA A 90 3.75 -4.26 -8.69
C ALA A 90 5.24 -4.34 -8.30
N ASP A 91 5.71 -5.50 -7.84
CA ASP A 91 7.08 -5.75 -7.40
C ASP A 91 8.09 -5.67 -8.57
N THR A 92 7.61 -5.80 -9.82
CA THR A 92 8.41 -5.61 -11.04
C THR A 92 8.56 -4.14 -11.43
N ARG A 93 7.72 -3.24 -10.91
CA ARG A 93 7.69 -1.84 -11.35
C ARG A 93 8.92 -1.09 -10.84
N LYS A 94 9.67 -0.46 -11.75
CA LYS A 94 10.84 0.39 -11.42
C LYS A 94 10.40 1.72 -10.80
N ILE A 95 10.11 1.70 -9.50
CA ILE A 95 9.59 2.85 -8.74
C ILE A 95 10.58 3.39 -7.71
N PHE A 96 11.54 2.59 -7.24
CA PHE A 96 12.49 3.02 -6.20
C PHE A 96 13.61 3.84 -6.80
N ARG A 97 13.64 5.13 -6.48
CA ARG A 97 14.66 6.03 -6.99
C ARG A 97 15.92 6.01 -6.13
N ILE A 98 17.05 5.63 -6.72
CA ILE A 98 18.37 5.65 -6.08
C ILE A 98 19.30 6.53 -6.92
N ASP A 99 19.77 7.64 -6.34
CA ASP A 99 20.62 8.62 -7.03
C ASP A 99 22.06 8.67 -6.49
N ASN A 100 22.34 7.97 -5.38
CA ASN A 100 23.64 8.03 -4.71
C ASN A 100 24.49 6.81 -5.09
N ASN A 101 25.68 7.06 -5.64
CA ASN A 101 26.58 6.03 -6.14
C ASN A 101 27.12 5.10 -5.05
N GLU A 102 27.28 5.58 -3.80
CA GLU A 102 27.68 4.73 -2.67
C GLU A 102 26.58 3.75 -2.29
N VAL A 103 25.31 4.17 -2.33
CA VAL A 103 24.16 3.26 -2.13
C VAL A 103 24.05 2.26 -3.28
N LEU A 104 24.26 2.68 -4.53
CA LEU A 104 24.29 1.75 -5.67
C LEU A 104 25.41 0.72 -5.53
N SER A 105 26.60 1.17 -5.11
CA SER A 105 27.76 0.30 -4.87
C SER A 105 27.52 -0.69 -3.73
N LEU A 106 26.94 -0.23 -2.62
CA LEU A 106 26.55 -1.07 -1.48
C LEU A 106 25.64 -2.21 -1.94
N LEU A 107 24.63 -1.89 -2.76
CA LEU A 107 23.62 -2.83 -3.22
C LEU A 107 24.01 -3.53 -4.53
N LYS A 108 25.24 -3.33 -5.03
CA LYS A 108 25.74 -3.89 -6.29
C LYS A 108 24.78 -3.65 -7.48
N LEU A 109 24.15 -2.48 -7.50
CA LEU A 109 23.22 -2.07 -8.54
C LEU A 109 23.94 -1.27 -9.63
N PRO A 110 23.48 -1.36 -10.89
CA PRO A 110 24.09 -0.61 -11.99
C PRO A 110 23.86 0.91 -11.83
N ASP A 111 24.85 1.71 -12.25
CA ASP A 111 24.86 3.17 -12.14
C ASP A 111 24.27 3.91 -13.34
N ASN A 112 23.97 3.19 -14.42
CA ASN A 112 23.30 3.71 -15.61
C ASN A 112 21.75 3.76 -15.46
N GLU A 113 21.21 3.25 -14.35
CA GLU A 113 19.79 3.26 -14.03
C GLU A 113 19.51 4.10 -12.78
N LYS A 114 18.36 4.79 -12.76
CA LYS A 114 17.92 5.61 -11.60
C LYS A 114 16.77 4.99 -10.81
N TYR A 115 16.05 4.05 -11.40
CA TYR A 115 14.85 3.46 -10.82
C TYR A 115 14.98 1.95 -10.81
N PHE A 116 14.71 1.37 -9.65
CA PHE A 116 14.80 -0.07 -9.42
C PHE A 116 13.44 -0.61 -8.97
N SER A 117 13.19 -1.88 -9.25
CA SER A 117 11.99 -2.58 -8.81
C SER A 117 12.18 -3.17 -7.41
N PHE A 118 11.09 -3.55 -6.75
CA PHE A 118 11.19 -4.24 -5.46
C PHE A 118 11.94 -5.57 -5.62
N ASN A 119 11.70 -6.31 -6.71
CA ASN A 119 12.39 -7.55 -7.02
C ASN A 119 13.91 -7.38 -7.20
N GLN A 120 14.37 -6.22 -7.68
CA GLN A 120 15.81 -5.94 -7.75
C GLN A 120 16.43 -5.63 -6.37
N LEU A 121 15.60 -5.22 -5.41
CA LEU A 121 16.02 -4.84 -4.06
C LEU A 121 15.81 -5.95 -3.02
N SER A 122 15.00 -6.97 -3.33
CA SER A 122 14.58 -8.00 -2.37
C SER A 122 15.75 -8.75 -1.74
N ASN A 123 16.80 -9.07 -2.52
CA ASN A 123 18.02 -9.72 -2.04
C ASN A 123 18.88 -8.85 -1.11
N TYR A 124 18.57 -7.55 -1.00
CA TYR A 124 19.33 -6.58 -0.21
C TYR A 124 18.54 -5.99 0.95
N VAL A 125 17.33 -6.51 1.23
CA VAL A 125 16.46 -6.01 2.31
C VAL A 125 17.20 -6.03 3.65
N ASP A 126 17.92 -7.10 3.96
CA ASP A 126 18.66 -7.24 5.22
C ASP A 126 19.79 -6.21 5.33
N GLU A 127 20.57 -6.00 4.27
CA GLU A 127 21.64 -5.00 4.24
C GLU A 127 21.08 -3.59 4.43
N ILE A 128 20.01 -3.24 3.71
CA ILE A 128 19.35 -1.94 3.83
C ILE A 128 18.83 -1.73 5.26
N GLN A 129 18.23 -2.76 5.86
CA GLN A 129 17.73 -2.72 7.23
C GLN A 129 18.86 -2.54 8.25
N GLN A 130 19.96 -3.28 8.12
CA GLN A 130 21.12 -3.17 9.01
C GLN A 130 21.71 -1.76 8.96
N GLN A 131 21.90 -1.19 7.77
CA GLN A 131 22.36 0.19 7.63
C GLN A 131 21.36 1.18 8.23
N ALA A 132 20.07 1.01 7.98
CA ALA A 132 19.04 1.88 8.55
C ALA A 132 19.03 1.84 10.10
N GLN A 133 19.19 0.66 10.70
CA GLN A 133 19.30 0.51 12.15
C GLN A 133 20.53 1.23 12.72
N ARG A 134 21.70 1.11 12.08
CA ARG A 134 22.91 1.85 12.45
C ARG A 134 22.70 3.37 12.39
N ILE A 135 22.01 3.85 11.35
CA ILE A 135 21.79 5.29 11.11
C ILE A 135 20.70 5.87 12.00
N ASN A 136 19.77 5.05 12.51
CA ASN A 136 18.60 5.53 13.25
C ASN A 136 18.96 6.36 14.49
N GLY A 137 20.09 6.04 15.15
CA GLY A 137 20.61 6.80 16.31
C GLY A 137 21.25 8.15 15.97
N ILE A 138 21.41 8.49 14.68
CA ILE A 138 22.03 9.74 14.22
C ILE A 138 20.92 10.75 13.89
N GLU A 139 21.01 11.94 14.48
CA GLU A 139 20.11 13.06 14.18
C GLU A 139 20.11 13.40 12.68
N ALA A 140 18.94 13.62 12.09
CA ALA A 140 18.80 13.82 10.65
C ALA A 140 19.72 14.91 10.04
N PRO A 141 19.97 16.07 10.69
CA PRO A 141 20.91 17.08 10.19
C PRO A 141 22.38 16.65 10.21
N ARG A 142 22.76 15.67 11.04
CA ARG A 142 24.13 15.16 11.18
C ARG A 142 24.43 13.99 10.24
N ARG A 143 23.43 13.43 9.57
CA ARG A 143 23.58 12.31 8.65
C ARG A 143 24.35 12.72 7.40
N THR A 144 25.28 11.88 6.98
CA THR A 144 26.02 12.08 5.72
C THR A 144 25.07 11.98 4.50
N PRO A 145 25.49 12.43 3.30
CA PRO A 145 24.70 12.21 2.08
C PRO A 145 24.33 10.74 1.85
N PHE A 146 25.27 9.81 2.04
CA PHE A 146 25.02 8.37 1.95
C PHE A 146 23.93 7.92 2.93
N GLU A 147 24.06 8.28 4.21
CA GLU A 147 23.13 7.86 5.26
C GLU A 147 21.71 8.39 5.01
N ARG A 148 21.58 9.62 4.51
CA ARG A 148 20.28 10.18 4.10
C ARG A 148 19.64 9.39 2.97
N HIS A 149 20.43 8.94 1.98
CA HIS A 149 19.92 8.15 0.86
C HIS A 149 19.55 6.72 1.27
N VAL A 150 20.32 6.09 2.18
CA VAL A 150 19.94 4.80 2.78
C VAL A 150 18.60 4.93 3.51
N MET A 151 18.44 5.92 4.38
CA MET A 151 17.17 6.13 5.10
C MET A 151 16.01 6.45 4.16
N ARG A 152 16.25 7.21 3.08
CA ARG A 152 15.23 7.47 2.05
C ARG A 152 14.78 6.17 1.38
N LEU A 153 15.72 5.31 0.99
CA LEU A 153 15.43 4.02 0.37
C LEU A 153 14.68 3.08 1.33
N TYR A 154 15.18 2.94 2.56
CA TYR A 154 14.54 2.13 3.60
C TYR A 154 13.10 2.58 3.86
N ASN A 155 12.87 3.88 4.05
CA ASN A 155 11.53 4.42 4.29
C ASN A 155 10.60 4.23 3.07
N ALA A 156 11.13 4.35 1.85
CA ALA A 156 10.36 4.10 0.63
C ALA A 156 9.96 2.63 0.51
N MET A 157 10.89 1.69 0.77
CA MET A 157 10.61 0.26 0.77
C MET A 157 9.61 -0.12 1.85
N PHE A 158 9.79 0.41 3.06
CA PHE A 158 8.85 0.16 4.15
C PHE A 158 7.44 0.69 3.82
N LEU A 159 7.34 1.91 3.29
CA LEU A 159 6.06 2.46 2.84
C LEU A 159 5.41 1.56 1.78
N TYR A 160 6.19 1.11 0.79
CA TYR A 160 5.69 0.22 -0.26
C TYR A 160 5.16 -1.11 0.29
N ILE A 161 5.93 -1.78 1.15
CA ILE A 161 5.54 -3.07 1.75
C ILE A 161 4.24 -2.91 2.54
N ARG A 162 4.11 -1.82 3.31
CA ARG A 162 2.89 -1.51 4.06
C ARG A 162 1.70 -1.30 3.15
N LEU A 163 1.85 -0.51 2.08
CA LEU A 163 0.78 -0.26 1.10
C LEU A 163 0.30 -1.56 0.44
N LYS A 164 1.22 -2.43 -0.03
CA LYS A 164 0.80 -3.70 -0.64
C LYS A 164 0.13 -4.65 0.36
N ASN A 165 0.53 -4.60 1.64
CA ASN A 165 -0.06 -5.35 2.74
C ASN A 165 -1.14 -4.56 3.49
N SER A 166 -2.03 -3.86 2.78
CA SER A 166 -3.10 -3.05 3.40
C SER A 166 -4.52 -3.54 3.17
N LEU A 167 -4.76 -4.26 2.06
CA LEU A 167 -6.09 -4.77 1.72
C LEU A 167 -6.29 -6.21 2.21
N MET A 168 -5.30 -7.06 1.93
CA MET A 168 -5.34 -8.49 2.19
C MET A 168 -3.92 -9.01 2.40
N PRO A 169 -3.75 -10.20 3.01
CA PRO A 169 -2.44 -10.83 3.12
C PRO A 169 -1.81 -11.07 1.74
N GLU A 170 -0.50 -10.85 1.63
CA GLU A 170 0.26 -11.13 0.42
C GLU A 170 0.14 -12.61 0.01
N GLY A 171 0.07 -12.88 -1.30
CA GLY A 171 -0.16 -14.23 -1.84
C GLY A 171 -1.64 -14.65 -1.91
N THR A 172 -2.58 -13.82 -1.45
CA THR A 172 -4.00 -14.11 -1.57
C THR A 172 -4.47 -13.98 -3.03
N THR A 173 -4.91 -15.09 -3.63
CA THR A 173 -5.46 -15.12 -4.99
C THR A 173 -6.98 -14.99 -5.04
N ASN A 174 -7.67 -15.47 -4.01
CA ASN A 174 -9.12 -15.38 -3.87
C ASN A 174 -9.50 -14.91 -2.46
N TYR A 175 -9.62 -13.58 -2.32
CA TYR A 175 -9.91 -12.96 -1.03
C TYR A 175 -11.30 -13.32 -0.50
N THR A 176 -12.31 -13.43 -1.36
CA THR A 176 -13.67 -13.82 -0.94
C THR A 176 -13.68 -15.23 -0.32
N ALA A 177 -13.00 -16.19 -0.97
CA ALA A 177 -12.87 -17.54 -0.43
C ALA A 177 -12.11 -17.55 0.91
N LEU A 178 -11.03 -16.77 1.03
CA LEU A 178 -10.28 -16.61 2.29
C LEU A 178 -11.20 -16.16 3.44
N ILE A 179 -12.03 -15.14 3.20
CA ILE A 179 -12.94 -14.61 4.21
C ILE A 179 -14.06 -15.60 4.54
N ASP A 180 -14.59 -16.32 3.56
CA ASP A 180 -15.63 -17.33 3.80
C ASP A 180 -15.09 -18.52 4.59
N GLU A 181 -13.86 -18.97 4.30
CA GLU A 181 -13.19 -20.01 5.07
C GLU A 181 -12.88 -19.55 6.50
N TYR A 182 -12.45 -18.31 6.67
CA TYR A 182 -12.23 -17.73 7.99
C TYR A 182 -13.53 -17.72 8.81
N LYS A 183 -14.62 -17.18 8.25
CA LYS A 183 -15.95 -17.16 8.91
C LYS A 183 -16.41 -18.56 9.34
N LYS A 184 -16.20 -19.57 8.49
CA LYS A 184 -16.53 -20.97 8.80
C LYS A 184 -15.63 -21.59 9.87
N ALA A 185 -14.37 -21.15 9.98
CA ALA A 185 -13.41 -21.66 10.95
C ALA A 185 -13.61 -21.09 12.37
N ILE A 186 -14.23 -19.91 12.50
CA ILE A 186 -14.40 -19.23 13.80
C ILE A 186 -15.11 -20.11 14.84
N PRO A 187 -16.31 -20.69 14.59
CA PRO A 187 -17.05 -21.39 15.65
C PRO A 187 -16.29 -22.57 16.26
N SER A 188 -15.77 -23.47 15.42
CA SER A 188 -15.05 -24.66 15.87
C SER A 188 -13.64 -24.34 16.40
N GLY A 189 -12.99 -23.32 15.84
CA GLY A 189 -11.71 -22.83 16.35
C GLY A 189 -11.82 -22.22 17.75
N MET A 190 -12.87 -21.44 18.01
CA MET A 190 -13.12 -20.85 19.33
C MET A 190 -13.52 -21.90 20.37
N GLU A 191 -14.35 -22.88 19.99
CA GLU A 191 -14.66 -24.01 20.87
C GLU A 191 -13.40 -24.79 21.25
N ALA A 192 -12.53 -25.07 20.27
CA ALA A 192 -11.26 -25.73 20.52
C ALA A 192 -10.32 -24.90 21.41
N PHE A 193 -10.25 -23.59 21.20
CA PHE A 193 -9.48 -22.67 22.04
C PHE A 193 -9.95 -22.70 23.50
N HIS A 194 -11.26 -22.56 23.74
CA HIS A 194 -11.82 -22.63 25.09
C HIS A 194 -11.63 -24.00 25.75
N ALA A 195 -11.74 -25.10 24.99
CA ALA A 195 -11.47 -26.43 25.49
C ALA A 195 -10.00 -26.56 25.95
N GLN A 196 -9.06 -26.03 25.17
CA GLN A 196 -7.63 -26.05 25.52
C GLN A 196 -7.34 -25.22 26.78
N GLU A 197 -7.89 -24.00 26.89
CA GLU A 197 -7.75 -23.15 28.08
C GLU A 197 -8.27 -23.83 29.36
N GLN A 198 -9.31 -24.66 29.23
CA GLN A 198 -9.89 -25.43 30.34
C GLN A 198 -9.17 -26.76 30.61
N GLY A 199 -8.06 -27.04 29.92
CA GLY A 199 -7.33 -28.31 30.04
C GLY A 199 -8.10 -29.53 29.51
N LYS A 200 -9.13 -29.32 28.68
CA LYS A 200 -9.91 -30.37 28.03
C LYS A 200 -9.29 -30.76 26.68
N ASN A 201 -9.73 -31.90 26.14
CA ASN A 201 -9.35 -32.33 24.80
C ASN A 201 -9.91 -31.36 23.75
N ALA A 202 -9.03 -30.59 23.13
CA ALA A 202 -9.37 -29.64 22.07
C ALA A 202 -9.25 -30.27 20.68
N ASN A 203 -10.08 -29.82 19.73
CA ASN A 203 -9.89 -30.17 18.32
C ASN A 203 -8.69 -29.39 17.75
N GLN A 204 -7.52 -30.03 17.77
CA GLN A 204 -6.26 -29.41 17.35
C GLN A 204 -6.29 -28.91 15.89
N SER A 205 -7.02 -29.60 15.01
CA SER A 205 -7.14 -29.19 13.60
C SER A 205 -7.90 -27.87 13.46
N ALA A 206 -9.02 -27.72 14.18
CA ALA A 206 -9.79 -26.49 14.20
C ALA A 206 -9.01 -25.32 14.81
N LEU A 207 -8.29 -25.57 15.91
CA LEU A 207 -7.44 -24.59 16.56
C LEU A 207 -6.29 -24.13 15.65
N ASN A 208 -5.58 -25.06 15.01
CA ASN A 208 -4.48 -24.73 14.09
C ASN A 208 -4.99 -23.92 12.90
N LYS A 209 -6.16 -24.27 12.35
CA LYS A 209 -6.78 -23.55 11.24
C LYS A 209 -7.11 -22.10 11.63
N LEU A 210 -7.76 -21.89 12.77
CA LEU A 210 -8.07 -20.54 13.26
C LEU A 210 -6.80 -19.74 13.56
N SER A 211 -5.81 -20.37 14.20
CA SER A 211 -4.52 -19.74 14.52
C SER A 211 -3.77 -19.26 13.28
N GLY A 212 -3.83 -20.01 12.17
CA GLY A 212 -3.25 -19.59 10.90
C GLY A 212 -3.88 -18.30 10.35
N PHE A 213 -5.21 -18.18 10.42
CA PHE A 213 -5.91 -16.93 10.05
C PHE A 213 -5.53 -15.78 10.98
N VAL A 214 -5.55 -16.01 12.30
CA VAL A 214 -5.18 -14.99 13.29
C VAL A 214 -3.75 -14.51 13.07
N GLN A 215 -2.80 -15.41 12.81
CA GLN A 215 -1.41 -15.04 12.53
C GLN A 215 -1.29 -14.21 11.24
N SER A 216 -2.00 -14.60 10.19
CA SER A 216 -2.02 -13.88 8.91
C SER A 216 -2.62 -12.48 9.05
N PHE A 217 -3.78 -12.35 9.70
CA PHE A 217 -4.42 -11.05 9.93
C PHE A 217 -3.70 -10.19 10.95
N SER A 218 -2.97 -10.79 11.89
CA SER A 218 -2.07 -10.06 12.81
C SER A 218 -0.87 -9.47 12.07
N GLN A 219 -0.34 -10.15 11.04
CA GLN A 219 0.66 -9.56 10.16
C GLN A 219 0.05 -8.39 9.36
N LEU A 220 -1.15 -8.58 8.81
CA LEU A 220 -1.87 -7.52 8.11
C LEU A 220 -2.12 -6.30 9.02
N GLU A 221 -2.53 -6.52 10.27
CA GLU A 221 -2.73 -5.46 11.27
C GLU A 221 -1.46 -4.63 11.51
N ARG A 222 -0.30 -5.28 11.60
CA ARG A 222 0.98 -4.61 11.84
C ARG A 222 1.46 -3.80 10.64
N MET A 223 1.17 -4.27 9.42
CA MET A 223 1.71 -3.67 8.19
C MET A 223 0.77 -2.63 7.59
N ALA A 224 -0.55 -2.86 7.65
CA ALA A 224 -1.53 -2.11 6.89
C ALA A 224 -1.51 -0.59 7.18
N MET A 225 -1.51 0.19 6.09
CA MET A 225 -1.83 1.62 6.06
C MET A 225 -2.35 1.99 4.67
N PRO A 226 -3.39 2.81 4.53
CA PRO A 226 -4.13 3.56 5.55
C PRO A 226 -5.15 2.71 6.34
N LEU A 227 -5.90 3.34 7.25
CA LEU A 227 -7.09 2.74 7.86
C LEU A 227 -8.24 2.87 6.85
N ILE A 228 -8.79 1.74 6.44
CA ILE A 228 -9.74 1.63 5.31
C ILE A 228 -11.14 1.17 5.72
N VAL A 229 -11.31 0.72 6.97
CA VAL A 229 -12.59 0.24 7.48
C VAL A 229 -13.21 1.36 8.33
N PRO A 230 -14.35 1.93 7.92
CA PRO A 230 -15.01 2.97 8.68
C PRO A 230 -15.60 2.41 10.00
N PRO A 231 -15.73 3.25 11.03
CA PRO A 231 -16.44 2.88 12.26
C PRO A 231 -17.91 2.54 11.96
N THR A 232 -18.48 1.61 12.72
CA THR A 232 -19.89 1.20 12.60
C THR A 232 -20.87 2.32 12.98
N ASP A 233 -20.48 3.21 13.90
CA ASP A 233 -21.21 4.42 14.29
C ASP A 233 -20.28 5.64 14.18
N PRO A 234 -20.17 6.25 12.98
CA PRO A 234 -19.27 7.39 12.75
C PRO A 234 -19.69 8.66 13.50
N VAL A 235 -20.94 8.74 13.97
CA VAL A 235 -21.42 9.88 14.76
C VAL A 235 -20.86 9.82 16.18
N LYS A 236 -20.84 8.62 16.78
CA LYS A 236 -20.30 8.42 18.14
C LYS A 236 -18.79 8.29 18.16
N ASN A 237 -18.19 7.65 17.16
CA ASN A 237 -16.75 7.41 17.11
C ASN A 237 -16.17 7.78 15.73
N PRO A 238 -16.08 9.08 15.40
CA PRO A 238 -15.58 9.53 14.09
C PRO A 238 -14.12 9.12 13.81
N ASN A 239 -13.34 8.85 14.86
CA ASN A 239 -11.94 8.42 14.76
C ASN A 239 -11.77 6.89 14.83
N GLY A 240 -12.85 6.12 14.91
CA GLY A 240 -12.84 4.65 15.06
C GLY A 240 -12.54 3.88 13.78
N TRP A 241 -11.74 4.46 12.88
CA TRP A 241 -11.33 3.78 11.65
C TRP A 241 -10.34 2.67 11.96
N LEU A 242 -10.47 1.54 11.28
CA LEU A 242 -9.60 0.37 11.45
C LEU A 242 -8.86 0.06 10.15
N ASN A 243 -7.71 -0.58 10.27
CA ASN A 243 -7.12 -1.28 9.13
C ASN A 243 -7.80 -2.64 8.94
N ALA A 244 -7.59 -3.26 7.77
CA ALA A 244 -8.22 -4.53 7.43
C ALA A 244 -7.90 -5.65 8.44
N GLY A 245 -6.64 -5.75 8.89
CA GLY A 245 -6.22 -6.78 9.84
C GLY A 245 -6.93 -6.65 11.19
N THR A 246 -6.98 -5.44 11.76
CA THR A 246 -7.69 -5.20 13.03
C THR A 246 -9.18 -5.52 12.91
N ALA A 247 -9.85 -5.06 11.85
CA ALA A 247 -11.26 -5.34 11.64
C ALA A 247 -11.56 -6.84 11.53
N LEU A 248 -10.66 -7.62 10.89
CA LEU A 248 -10.80 -9.07 10.79
C LEU A 248 -10.57 -9.79 12.14
N LEU A 249 -9.63 -9.30 12.95
CA LEU A 249 -9.33 -9.87 14.26
C LEU A 249 -10.42 -9.54 15.30
N GLU A 250 -11.07 -8.39 15.20
CA GLU A 250 -12.20 -8.04 16.08
C GLU A 250 -13.37 -9.03 15.97
N ALA A 251 -13.58 -9.63 14.80
CA ALA A 251 -14.62 -10.64 14.59
C ALA A 251 -14.46 -11.89 15.49
N VAL A 252 -13.21 -12.19 15.90
CA VAL A 252 -12.89 -13.26 16.86
C VAL A 252 -12.90 -12.72 18.29
N ARG A 253 -12.36 -11.52 18.55
CA ARG A 253 -12.28 -10.94 19.90
C ARG A 253 -13.64 -10.62 20.52
N ALA A 254 -14.65 -10.37 19.69
CA ALA A 254 -16.01 -10.04 20.16
C ALA A 254 -16.87 -11.27 20.52
N ARG A 255 -16.31 -12.48 20.50
CA ARG A 255 -16.99 -13.75 20.77
C ARG A 255 -16.31 -14.50 21.90
#